data_AF-A0A2W4K4M9-F1
#
_entry.id   AF-A0A2W4K4M9-F1
#
_cell.length_a   1.000
_cell.length_b   1.000
_cell.length_c   1.000
_cell.angle_alpha   90.00
_cell.angle_beta   90.00
_cell.angle_gamma   90.00
#
_symmetry.space_group_name_H-M   'P 1'
#
loop_
_entity.id
_entity.type
_entity.pdbx_description
1 polymer ?
#
loop_
_entity_poly.entity_id
_entity_poly.type
_entity_poly.pdbx_seq_one_letter_code
_entity_poly.pdbx_strand_id
1 'polypeptide(L)'
;MKSYIVPNLDANDKQMLHDHGVVYYPWDDVSIIIGEAHLQQALKLLGATASEKETEYEGFYQLTLAFTPVATAAANTSLRGRQYDATMLASRARYIELCSARLGDMAKQAVAKINSRKQKLGPAQEVFVKNARHHFVGSTNLPEDALKQRFSDEYDRLMAVDKVKAVRVTNGALLVFTETLVATHPKFGKRHELGEFMIVIRTDGLDDGVKWFNSTRRVRTVQPGMNAPRVYPDGTACIDEIKETLLELIAQFEFATVAELAIQFVETVGEDDMSKFIDKWPLARA
;
A
#
# COMPACT_ATOMS: atom_id res chain seq x y z
N MET A 1 19.35 -30.43 -1.50
CA MET A 1 18.22 -31.15 -2.12
C MET A 1 18.25 -30.81 -3.59
N LYS A 2 18.37 -31.79 -4.50
CA LYS A 2 18.52 -31.47 -5.93
C LYS A 2 17.17 -31.04 -6.54
N SER A 3 17.23 -30.03 -7.40
CA SER A 3 16.10 -29.54 -8.19
C SER A 3 16.42 -29.67 -9.68
N TYR A 4 15.42 -30.08 -10.46
CA TYR A 4 15.60 -30.43 -11.86
C TYR A 4 14.76 -29.54 -12.77
N ILE A 5 15.42 -28.80 -13.66
CA ILE A 5 14.75 -28.02 -14.70
C ILE A 5 14.44 -28.96 -15.85
N VAL A 6 13.15 -29.16 -16.11
CA VAL A 6 12.63 -30.00 -17.20
C VAL A 6 12.15 -29.08 -18.32
N PRO A 7 12.90 -28.94 -19.41
CA PRO A 7 12.56 -28.03 -20.50
C PRO A 7 11.57 -28.64 -21.50
N ASN A 8 10.94 -27.78 -22.29
CA ASN A 8 10.11 -28.13 -23.46
C ASN A 8 8.91 -29.04 -23.15
N LEU A 9 8.27 -28.84 -21.99
CA LEU A 9 7.02 -29.52 -21.69
C LEU A 9 5.84 -28.75 -22.26
N ASP A 10 5.00 -29.42 -23.04
CA ASP A 10 3.76 -28.83 -23.51
C ASP A 10 2.73 -28.74 -22.36
N ALA A 11 1.61 -28.03 -22.60
CA ALA A 11 0.56 -27.89 -21.58
C ALA A 11 -0.05 -29.24 -21.16
N ASN A 12 -0.03 -30.26 -22.04
CA ASN A 12 -0.55 -31.58 -21.75
C ASN A 12 0.41 -32.35 -20.83
N ASP A 13 1.71 -32.24 -21.06
CA ASP A 13 2.74 -32.87 -20.22
C ASP A 13 2.66 -32.29 -18.80
N LYS A 14 2.54 -30.97 -18.67
CA LYS A 14 2.36 -30.28 -17.38
C LYS A 14 1.09 -30.75 -16.66
N GLN A 15 -0.04 -30.84 -17.35
CA GLN A 15 -1.28 -31.35 -16.75
C GLN A 15 -1.17 -32.82 -16.34
N MET A 16 -0.57 -33.67 -17.17
CA MET A 16 -0.40 -35.10 -16.86
C MET A 16 0.40 -35.29 -15.58
N LEU A 17 1.48 -34.52 -15.40
CA LEU A 17 2.26 -34.53 -14.16
C LEU A 17 1.41 -34.13 -12.95
N HIS A 18 0.65 -33.03 -13.07
CA HIS A 18 -0.25 -32.56 -12.01
C HIS A 18 -1.31 -33.60 -11.63
N ASP A 19 -1.98 -34.21 -12.61
CA ASP A 19 -3.05 -35.20 -12.37
C ASP A 19 -2.55 -36.49 -11.69
N HIS A 20 -1.25 -36.78 -11.82
CA HIS A 20 -0.59 -37.91 -11.16
C HIS A 20 0.15 -37.49 -9.87
N GLY A 21 -0.12 -36.29 -9.35
CA GLY A 21 0.41 -35.83 -8.08
C GLY A 21 1.90 -35.47 -8.11
N VAL A 22 2.48 -35.24 -9.29
CA VAL A 22 3.85 -34.72 -9.40
C VAL A 22 3.81 -33.22 -9.10
N VAL A 23 4.41 -32.84 -7.97
CA VAL A 23 4.55 -31.43 -7.59
C VAL A 23 5.68 -30.81 -8.39
N TYR A 24 5.36 -29.75 -9.13
CA TYR A 24 6.34 -28.96 -9.88
C TYR A 24 6.06 -27.47 -9.74
N TYR A 25 7.08 -26.66 -10.00
CA TYR A 25 7.00 -25.20 -10.01
C TYR A 25 7.31 -24.67 -11.41
N PRO A 26 6.61 -23.63 -11.91
CA PRO A 26 6.95 -23.01 -13.18
C PRO A 26 8.33 -22.33 -13.09
N TRP A 27 9.19 -22.57 -14.07
CA TRP A 27 10.47 -21.86 -14.22
C TRP A 27 10.38 -20.76 -15.28
N ASP A 28 9.82 -21.12 -16.44
CA ASP A 28 9.50 -20.22 -17.53
C ASP A 28 8.26 -20.77 -18.29
N ASP A 29 7.93 -20.20 -19.44
CA ASP A 29 6.75 -20.57 -20.23
C ASP A 29 6.77 -22.05 -20.69
N VAL A 30 7.95 -22.64 -20.87
CA VAL A 30 8.16 -23.98 -21.46
C VAL A 30 8.84 -24.97 -20.51
N SER A 31 9.30 -24.51 -19.34
CA SER A 31 10.09 -25.29 -18.40
C SER A 31 9.48 -25.31 -17.00
N ILE A 32 9.70 -26.40 -16.28
CA ILE A 32 9.28 -26.56 -14.89
C ILE A 32 10.45 -27.03 -14.03
N ILE A 33 10.36 -26.78 -12.72
CA ILE A 33 11.25 -27.35 -11.70
C ILE A 33 10.55 -28.50 -11.00
N ILE A 34 11.22 -29.64 -10.95
CA ILE A 34 10.78 -30.82 -10.20
C ILE A 34 11.83 -31.14 -9.13
N GLY A 35 11.38 -31.39 -7.90
CA GLY A 35 12.27 -31.86 -6.84
C GLY A 35 12.70 -33.32 -7.05
N GLU A 36 13.88 -33.68 -6.57
CA GLU A 36 14.44 -35.04 -6.68
C GLU A 36 13.46 -36.17 -6.34
N ALA A 37 12.62 -35.98 -5.31
CA ALA A 37 11.62 -36.96 -4.88
C ALA A 37 10.59 -37.33 -5.96
N HIS A 38 10.32 -36.42 -6.91
CA HIS A 38 9.31 -36.61 -7.96
C HIS A 38 9.92 -36.90 -9.34
N LEU A 39 11.25 -36.82 -9.49
CA LEU A 39 11.91 -36.93 -10.79
C LEU A 39 11.64 -38.26 -11.48
N GLN A 40 11.82 -39.39 -10.77
CA GLN A 40 11.65 -40.72 -11.36
C GLN A 40 10.20 -40.98 -11.80
N GLN A 41 9.23 -40.49 -11.02
CA GLN A 41 7.82 -40.56 -11.37
C GLN A 41 7.51 -39.72 -12.61
N ALA A 42 8.05 -38.49 -12.68
CA ALA A 42 7.87 -37.61 -13.82
C ALA A 42 8.45 -38.22 -15.11
N LEU A 43 9.67 -38.74 -15.08
CA LEU A 43 10.32 -39.39 -16.23
C LEU A 43 9.54 -40.61 -16.72
N LYS A 44 9.02 -41.42 -15.80
CA LYS A 44 8.17 -42.56 -16.12
C LYS A 44 6.88 -42.14 -16.83
N LEU A 45 6.21 -41.10 -16.34
CA LEU A 45 4.97 -40.58 -16.94
C LEU A 45 5.24 -39.98 -18.33
N LEU A 46 6.36 -39.28 -18.50
CA LEU A 46 6.77 -38.68 -19.76
C LEU A 46 7.28 -39.72 -20.79
N GLY A 47 7.50 -40.98 -20.38
CA GLY A 47 8.12 -42.00 -21.25
C GLY A 47 9.54 -41.62 -21.68
N ALA A 48 10.24 -40.85 -20.86
CA ALA A 48 11.52 -40.25 -21.17
C ALA A 48 12.61 -40.77 -20.24
N THR A 49 13.82 -40.85 -20.78
CA THR A 49 15.05 -40.92 -19.99
C THR A 49 15.68 -39.53 -19.97
N ALA A 50 16.47 -39.20 -18.95
CA ALA A 50 17.10 -37.89 -18.84
C ALA A 50 18.58 -38.00 -18.52
N SER A 51 19.37 -37.11 -19.11
CA SER A 51 20.72 -36.79 -18.63
C SER A 51 20.70 -35.44 -17.92
N GLU A 52 21.41 -35.33 -16.80
CA GLU A 52 21.52 -34.09 -16.02
C GLU A 52 22.78 -33.31 -16.40
N LYS A 53 22.64 -31.99 -16.50
CA LYS A 53 23.76 -31.03 -16.64
C LYS A 53 23.65 -29.99 -15.52
N GLU A 54 24.74 -29.76 -14.81
CA GLU A 54 24.78 -28.74 -13.76
C GLU A 54 24.61 -27.33 -14.36
N THR A 55 23.87 -26.49 -13.66
CA THR A 55 23.61 -25.10 -14.04
C THR A 55 24.46 -24.14 -13.21
N GLU A 56 24.39 -22.84 -13.52
CA GLU A 56 25.02 -21.80 -12.69
C GLU A 56 24.37 -21.62 -11.31
N TYR A 57 23.17 -22.19 -11.09
CA TYR A 57 22.43 -22.09 -9.84
C TYR A 57 22.75 -23.30 -8.95
N GLU A 58 23.22 -23.02 -7.73
CA GLU A 58 23.56 -24.06 -6.76
C GLU A 58 22.39 -25.01 -6.50
N GLY A 59 22.60 -26.31 -6.73
CA GLY A 59 21.59 -27.34 -6.51
C GLY A 59 20.57 -27.53 -7.64
N PHE A 60 20.70 -26.81 -8.75
CA PHE A 60 19.84 -26.95 -9.93
C PHE A 60 20.55 -27.64 -11.10
N TYR A 61 19.85 -28.60 -11.68
CA TYR A 61 20.33 -29.38 -12.83
C TYR A 61 19.33 -29.27 -13.97
N GLN A 62 19.83 -28.97 -15.16
CA GLN A 62 19.02 -28.97 -16.37
C GLN A 62 18.98 -30.37 -16.98
N LEU A 63 17.78 -30.86 -17.26
CA LEU A 63 17.59 -32.16 -17.90
C LEU A 63 17.57 -32.05 -19.42
N THR A 64 18.23 -33.00 -20.07
CA THR A 64 18.02 -33.28 -21.50
C THR A 64 17.22 -34.57 -21.62
N LEU A 65 16.00 -34.46 -22.15
CA LEU A 65 15.09 -35.59 -22.28
C LEU A 65 15.32 -36.37 -23.57
N ALA A 66 15.42 -37.68 -23.47
CA ALA A 66 15.43 -38.63 -24.58
C ALA A 66 14.21 -39.55 -24.47
N PHE A 67 13.26 -39.37 -25.39
CA PHE A 67 12.03 -40.17 -25.44
C PHE A 67 12.29 -41.50 -26.12
N THR A 68 11.79 -42.60 -25.53
CA THR A 68 11.96 -43.92 -26.13
C THR A 68 11.03 -44.05 -27.34
N PRO A 69 11.56 -44.31 -28.56
CA PRO A 69 10.70 -44.51 -29.72
C PRO A 69 9.91 -45.81 -29.54
N VAL A 70 8.60 -45.69 -29.34
CA VAL A 70 7.70 -46.85 -29.26
C VAL A 70 7.64 -47.48 -30.65
N ALA A 71 8.05 -48.75 -30.74
CA ALA A 71 7.97 -49.54 -31.96
C ALA A 71 6.54 -49.51 -32.52
N THR A 72 6.44 -49.27 -33.83
CA THR A 72 5.22 -49.22 -34.62
C THR A 72 4.39 -50.50 -34.48
N ALA A 73 3.49 -50.51 -33.51
CA ALA A 73 2.32 -51.38 -33.46
C ALA A 73 1.13 -50.53 -33.06
N ALA A 74 0.27 -50.24 -34.04
CA ALA A 74 -0.91 -49.39 -33.96
C ALA A 74 -0.62 -47.89 -33.71
N ALA A 75 -0.54 -47.15 -34.81
CA ALA A 75 -0.74 -45.70 -34.91
C ALA A 75 -2.14 -45.22 -34.45
N ASN A 76 -2.86 -46.01 -33.65
CA ASN A 76 -4.21 -45.73 -33.13
C ASN A 76 -4.29 -45.72 -31.59
N THR A 77 -3.19 -45.98 -30.87
CA THR A 77 -3.21 -45.98 -29.39
C THR A 77 -2.59 -44.73 -28.78
N SER A 78 -1.74 -44.00 -29.51
CA SER A 78 -1.18 -42.69 -29.10
C SER A 78 -2.15 -41.51 -29.28
N LEU A 79 -3.33 -41.75 -29.84
CA LEU A 79 -4.44 -40.78 -29.92
C LEU A 79 -5.50 -40.98 -28.82
N ARG A 80 -5.39 -42.02 -27.98
CA ARG A 80 -6.40 -42.37 -26.96
C ARG A 80 -6.23 -41.69 -25.59
N GLY A 81 -5.20 -40.86 -25.41
CA GLY A 81 -4.98 -40.11 -24.16
C GLY A 81 -5.07 -38.57 -24.28
N ARG A 82 -5.30 -38.04 -25.48
CA ARG A 82 -5.24 -36.58 -25.76
C ARG A 82 -6.41 -36.10 -26.62
N GLN A 83 -7.62 -36.50 -26.29
CA GLN A 83 -8.78 -35.66 -26.54
C GLN A 83 -9.32 -35.31 -25.17
N TYR A 84 -9.00 -34.11 -24.67
CA TYR A 84 -9.88 -33.53 -23.67
C TYR A 84 -11.27 -33.56 -24.29
N ASP A 85 -12.17 -34.33 -23.69
CA ASP A 85 -13.54 -34.37 -24.14
C ASP A 85 -14.02 -32.91 -24.22
N ALA A 86 -14.69 -32.53 -25.31
CA ALA A 86 -15.14 -31.15 -25.52
C ALA A 86 -15.97 -30.67 -24.32
N THR A 87 -16.61 -31.63 -23.62
CA THR A 87 -17.31 -31.45 -22.35
C THR A 87 -16.39 -30.95 -21.21
N MET A 88 -15.16 -31.45 -21.10
CA MET A 88 -14.21 -31.10 -20.04
C MET A 88 -13.60 -29.71 -20.26
N LEU A 89 -13.25 -29.36 -21.50
CA LEU A 89 -12.79 -28.00 -21.85
C LEU A 89 -13.91 -26.97 -21.63
N ALA A 90 -15.15 -27.30 -22.03
CA ALA A 90 -16.30 -26.46 -21.77
C ALA A 90 -16.58 -26.29 -20.27
N SER A 91 -16.47 -27.37 -19.48
CA SER A 91 -16.61 -27.34 -18.03
C SER A 91 -15.56 -26.45 -17.37
N ARG A 92 -14.29 -26.54 -17.80
CA ARG A 92 -13.20 -25.69 -17.30
C ARG A 92 -13.42 -24.22 -17.65
N ALA A 93 -13.78 -23.91 -18.89
CA ALA A 93 -14.07 -22.53 -19.30
C ALA A 93 -15.20 -21.93 -18.45
N ARG A 94 -16.27 -22.71 -18.26
CA ARG A 94 -17.40 -22.31 -17.41
C ARG A 94 -17.01 -22.13 -15.94
N TYR A 95 -16.14 -23.00 -15.41
CA TYR A 95 -15.62 -22.85 -14.04
C TYR A 95 -14.81 -21.55 -13.88
N ILE A 96 -13.90 -21.26 -14.81
CA ILE A 96 -13.09 -20.03 -14.79
C ILE A 96 -13.99 -18.80 -14.88
N GLU A 97 -14.96 -18.80 -15.78
CA GLU A 97 -15.93 -17.72 -15.96
C GLU A 97 -16.72 -17.48 -14.66
N LEU A 98 -17.31 -18.53 -14.08
CA LEU A 98 -18.09 -18.43 -12.84
C LEU A 98 -17.24 -17.97 -11.65
N CYS A 99 -16.00 -18.48 -11.53
CA CYS A 99 -15.10 -18.05 -10.46
C CYS A 99 -14.65 -16.59 -10.62
N SER A 100 -14.37 -16.18 -11.86
CA SER A 100 -14.00 -14.80 -12.18
C SER A 100 -15.16 -13.84 -11.92
N ALA A 101 -16.38 -14.22 -12.32
CA ALA A 101 -17.60 -13.48 -12.03
C ALA A 101 -17.83 -13.36 -10.51
N ARG A 102 -17.68 -14.47 -9.77
CA ARG A 102 -17.82 -14.48 -8.31
C ARG A 102 -16.80 -13.56 -7.62
N LEU A 103 -15.53 -13.62 -8.04
CA LEU A 103 -14.48 -12.75 -7.51
C LEU A 103 -14.76 -11.27 -7.85
N GLY A 104 -15.22 -10.99 -9.06
CA GLY A 104 -15.64 -9.65 -9.48
C GLY A 104 -16.78 -9.11 -8.63
N ASP A 105 -17.79 -9.93 -8.33
CA ASP A 105 -18.91 -9.55 -7.48
C ASP A 105 -18.50 -9.37 -6.02
N MET A 106 -17.63 -10.24 -5.49
CA MET A 106 -17.05 -10.07 -4.17
C MET A 106 -16.26 -8.75 -4.06
N ALA A 107 -15.46 -8.42 -5.07
CA ALA A 107 -14.71 -7.16 -5.11
C ALA A 107 -15.65 -5.95 -5.15
N LYS A 108 -16.69 -5.97 -5.99
CA LYS A 108 -17.71 -4.90 -6.04
C LYS A 108 -18.42 -4.73 -4.70
N GLN A 109 -18.84 -5.83 -4.07
CA GLN A 109 -19.48 -5.79 -2.75
C GLN A 109 -18.54 -5.27 -1.66
N ALA A 110 -17.26 -5.64 -1.70
CA ALA A 110 -16.25 -5.14 -0.78
C ALA A 110 -16.06 -3.62 -0.94
N VAL A 111 -15.91 -3.13 -2.18
CA VAL A 111 -15.80 -1.70 -2.48
C VAL A 111 -17.03 -0.93 -2.01
N ALA A 112 -18.24 -1.44 -2.28
CA ALA A 112 -19.48 -0.81 -1.82
C ALA A 112 -19.57 -0.75 -0.28
N LYS A 113 -19.19 -1.83 0.40
CA LYS A 113 -19.11 -1.87 1.88
C LYS A 113 -18.08 -0.89 2.42
N ILE A 114 -16.90 -0.80 1.82
CA ILE A 114 -15.86 0.16 2.21
C ILE A 114 -16.38 1.60 2.04
N ASN A 115 -16.98 1.92 0.89
CA ASN A 115 -17.49 3.26 0.62
C ASN A 115 -18.62 3.66 1.59
N SER A 116 -19.56 2.75 1.88
CA SER A 116 -20.62 3.03 2.85
C SER A 116 -20.10 3.20 4.29
N ARG A 117 -19.04 2.47 4.68
CA ARG A 117 -18.37 2.68 5.98
C ARG A 117 -17.61 4.00 6.02
N LYS A 118 -16.89 4.36 4.95
CA LYS A 118 -16.22 5.67 4.82
C LYS A 118 -17.20 6.83 4.97
N GLN A 119 -18.38 6.75 4.34
CA GLN A 119 -19.43 7.75 4.47
C GLN A 119 -19.95 7.93 5.91
N LYS A 120 -19.93 6.85 6.72
CA LYS A 120 -20.35 6.91 8.13
C LYS A 120 -19.24 7.34 9.08
N LEU A 121 -17.98 7.25 8.66
CA LEU A 121 -16.83 7.55 9.51
C LEU A 121 -16.73 9.04 9.83
N GLY A 122 -16.86 9.91 8.82
CA GLY A 122 -16.79 11.37 9.01
C GLY A 122 -17.80 11.88 10.06
N PRO A 123 -19.10 11.57 9.93
CA PRO A 123 -20.09 11.94 10.95
C PRO A 123 -19.79 11.36 12.34
N ALA A 124 -19.25 10.14 12.42
CA ALA A 124 -18.89 9.55 13.71
C ALA A 124 -17.69 10.25 14.37
N GLN A 125 -16.69 10.66 13.59
CA GLN A 125 -15.55 11.46 14.06
C GLN A 125 -16.00 12.84 14.57
N GLU A 126 -16.87 13.51 13.82
CA GLU A 126 -17.45 14.80 14.24
C GLU A 126 -18.20 14.65 15.57
N VAL A 127 -19.04 13.62 15.70
CA VAL A 127 -19.77 13.33 16.94
C VAL A 127 -18.81 13.02 18.09
N PHE A 128 -17.75 12.26 17.84
CA PHE A 128 -16.72 11.96 18.84
C PHE A 128 -16.04 13.24 19.34
N VAL A 129 -15.46 14.04 18.43
CA VAL A 129 -14.74 15.28 18.80
C VAL A 129 -15.67 16.25 19.51
N LYS A 130 -16.90 16.41 19.02
CA LYS A 130 -17.92 17.26 19.66
C LYS A 130 -18.26 16.79 21.07
N ASN A 131 -18.52 15.49 21.26
CA ASN A 131 -18.88 14.94 22.56
C ASN A 131 -17.72 14.99 23.56
N ALA A 132 -16.50 14.67 23.11
CA ALA A 132 -15.29 14.77 23.92
C ALA A 132 -15.04 16.22 24.37
N ARG A 133 -15.27 17.19 23.48
CA ARG A 133 -15.20 18.62 23.84
C ARG A 133 -16.28 19.06 24.80
N HIS A 134 -17.52 18.65 24.57
CA HIS A 134 -18.61 18.94 25.51
C HIS A 134 -18.32 18.35 26.89
N HIS A 135 -17.80 17.12 26.93
CA HIS A 135 -17.38 16.50 28.18
C HIS A 135 -16.25 17.29 28.84
N PHE A 136 -15.24 17.72 28.09
CA PHE A 136 -14.15 18.54 28.59
C PHE A 136 -14.66 19.88 29.15
N VAL A 137 -15.40 20.66 28.37
CA VAL A 137 -15.96 21.95 28.81
C VAL A 137 -16.88 21.76 30.02
N GLY A 138 -17.75 20.75 29.98
CA GLY A 138 -18.70 20.44 31.06
C GLY A 138 -18.04 19.89 32.33
N SER A 139 -16.92 19.19 32.22
CA SER A 139 -16.18 18.67 33.38
C SER A 139 -15.26 19.71 34.02
N THR A 140 -14.81 20.71 33.26
CA THR A 140 -13.84 21.69 33.79
C THR A 140 -14.50 22.77 34.66
N ASN A 141 -15.82 23.01 34.56
CA ASN A 141 -16.59 23.99 35.37
C ASN A 141 -15.82 25.32 35.60
N LEU A 142 -15.14 25.81 34.57
CA LEU A 142 -14.27 26.97 34.69
C LEU A 142 -15.07 28.28 34.60
N PRO A 143 -14.79 29.27 35.45
CA PRO A 143 -15.24 30.64 35.24
C PRO A 143 -14.77 31.17 33.88
N GLU A 144 -15.52 32.12 33.31
CA GLU A 144 -15.21 32.71 32.00
C GLU A 144 -13.78 33.28 31.93
N ASP A 145 -13.31 33.92 33.01
CA ASP A 145 -11.95 34.48 33.06
C ASP A 145 -10.86 33.40 33.04
N ALA A 146 -11.11 32.25 33.67
CA ALA A 146 -10.20 31.11 33.61
C ALA A 146 -10.16 30.48 32.21
N LEU A 147 -11.28 30.46 31.48
CA LEU A 147 -11.32 30.04 30.08
C LEU A 147 -10.55 31.00 29.17
N LYS A 148 -10.72 32.32 29.36
CA LYS A 148 -9.95 33.34 28.63
C LYS A 148 -8.46 33.17 28.86
N GLN A 149 -8.06 33.01 30.13
CA GLN A 149 -6.66 32.79 30.46
C GLN A 149 -6.13 31.52 29.78
N ARG A 150 -6.88 30.41 29.85
CA ARG A 150 -6.48 29.15 29.20
C ARG A 150 -6.28 29.30 27.69
N PHE A 151 -7.17 30.01 27.01
CA PHE A 151 -7.03 30.27 25.56
C PHE A 151 -5.89 31.24 25.25
N SER A 152 -5.59 32.18 26.15
CA SER A 152 -4.39 33.02 26.07
C SER A 152 -3.13 32.16 26.16
N ASP A 153 -3.05 31.31 27.18
CA ASP A 153 -1.91 30.41 27.39
C ASP A 153 -1.74 29.46 26.19
N GLU A 154 -2.85 28.95 25.62
CA GLU A 154 -2.80 28.11 24.44
C GLU A 154 -2.31 28.85 23.19
N TYR A 155 -2.71 30.11 23.01
CA TYR A 155 -2.19 30.94 21.93
C TYR A 155 -0.68 31.17 22.09
N ASP A 156 -0.23 31.47 23.31
CA ASP A 156 1.19 31.66 23.61
C ASP A 156 1.99 30.37 23.36
N ARG A 157 1.44 29.21 23.75
CA ARG A 157 2.02 27.89 23.44
C ARG A 157 2.13 27.65 21.93
N LEU A 158 1.07 27.96 21.17
CA LEU A 158 1.06 27.83 19.71
C LEU A 158 2.11 28.72 19.05
N MET A 159 2.22 29.98 19.48
CA MET A 159 3.22 30.93 18.95
C MET A 159 4.65 30.55 19.35
N ALA A 160 4.82 29.76 20.41
CA ALA A 160 6.11 29.23 20.85
C ALA A 160 6.55 27.95 20.10
N VAL A 161 5.66 27.31 19.32
CA VAL A 161 6.03 26.15 18.49
C VAL A 161 7.03 26.57 17.42
N ASP A 162 8.11 25.81 17.27
CA ASP A 162 9.17 26.09 16.30
C ASP A 162 8.59 26.25 14.88
N LYS A 163 9.08 27.25 14.14
CA LYS A 163 8.65 27.63 12.79
C LYS A 163 7.20 28.10 12.66
N VAL A 164 6.45 28.29 13.75
CA VAL A 164 5.15 28.98 13.67
C VAL A 164 5.37 30.48 13.54
N LYS A 165 4.90 31.04 12.44
CA LYS A 165 5.05 32.46 12.09
C LYS A 165 3.84 33.29 12.53
N ALA A 166 2.64 32.72 12.40
CA ALA A 166 1.41 33.37 12.80
C ALA A 166 0.29 32.35 12.99
N VAL A 167 -0.66 32.68 13.88
CA VAL A 167 -1.90 31.92 14.05
C VAL A 167 -3.10 32.83 13.84
N ARG A 168 -4.10 32.34 13.10
CA ARG A 168 -5.39 33.02 12.91
C ARG A 168 -6.53 32.07 13.25
N VAL A 169 -7.58 32.61 13.85
CA VAL A 169 -8.78 31.85 14.17
C VAL A 169 -9.89 32.22 13.19
N THR A 170 -10.58 31.21 12.68
CA THR A 170 -11.80 31.37 11.87
C THR A 170 -12.92 30.53 12.46
N ASN A 171 -14.13 30.66 11.93
CA ASN A 171 -15.26 29.87 12.42
C ASN A 171 -15.02 28.37 12.14
N GLY A 172 -14.73 27.60 13.19
CA GLY A 172 -14.51 26.16 13.10
C GLY A 172 -13.09 25.72 12.75
N ALA A 173 -12.11 26.63 12.66
CA ALA A 173 -10.73 26.25 12.37
C ALA A 173 -9.67 27.22 12.93
N LEU A 174 -8.52 26.66 13.32
CA LEU A 174 -7.28 27.41 13.52
C LEU A 174 -6.42 27.30 12.24
N LEU A 175 -5.90 28.43 11.79
CA LEU A 175 -4.98 28.54 10.66
C LEU A 175 -3.59 28.86 11.20
N VAL A 176 -2.68 27.92 11.09
CA VAL A 176 -1.29 28.04 11.52
C VAL A 176 -0.42 28.28 10.30
N PHE A 177 0.22 29.45 10.24
CA PHE A 177 1.15 29.82 9.18
C PHE A 177 2.57 29.54 9.66
N THR A 178 3.33 28.87 8.83
CA THR A 178 4.69 28.45 9.15
C THR A 178 5.73 29.28 8.41
N GLU A 179 6.94 29.29 8.94
CA GLU A 179 8.14 29.63 8.19
C GLU A 179 8.45 28.54 7.14
N THR A 180 9.57 28.67 6.44
CA THR A 180 9.98 27.67 5.45
C THR A 180 10.36 26.36 6.12
N LEU A 181 9.58 25.31 5.85
CA LEU A 181 9.82 23.97 6.36
C LEU A 181 10.83 23.21 5.49
N VAL A 182 11.63 22.37 6.13
CA VAL A 182 12.72 21.63 5.49
C VAL A 182 12.65 20.17 5.88
N ALA A 183 12.66 19.28 4.89
CA ALA A 183 12.71 17.84 5.11
C ALA A 183 14.09 17.27 4.76
N THR A 184 14.51 16.25 5.50
CA THR A 184 15.77 15.56 5.23
C THR A 184 15.51 14.27 4.47
N HIS A 185 16.19 14.08 3.34
CA HIS A 185 16.10 12.84 2.57
C HIS A 185 16.68 11.68 3.40
N PRO A 186 15.91 10.61 3.69
CA PRO A 186 16.32 9.57 4.64
C PRO A 186 17.61 8.84 4.21
N LYS A 187 17.72 8.51 2.92
CA LYS A 187 18.87 7.80 2.37
C LYS A 187 20.16 8.62 2.22
N PHE A 188 20.06 9.90 1.87
CA PHE A 188 21.22 10.71 1.46
C PHE A 188 21.55 11.85 2.43
N GLY A 189 20.72 12.09 3.44
CA GLY A 189 20.90 13.20 4.40
C GLY A 189 20.78 14.60 3.80
N LYS A 190 20.38 14.72 2.54
CA LYS A 190 20.21 16.02 1.87
C LYS A 190 18.96 16.72 2.40
N ARG A 191 19.09 18.01 2.70
CA ARG A 191 17.98 18.85 3.15
C ARG A 191 17.28 19.46 1.94
N HIS A 192 15.97 19.30 1.87
CA HIS A 192 15.11 19.82 0.81
C HIS A 192 14.15 20.86 1.38
N GLU A 193 14.10 22.03 0.75
CA GLU A 193 13.19 23.11 1.10
C GLU A 193 11.78 22.78 0.60
N LEU A 194 10.86 22.52 1.53
CA LEU A 194 9.46 22.25 1.19
C LEU A 194 8.71 23.54 0.87
N GLY A 195 8.98 24.59 1.65
CA GLY A 195 8.31 25.89 1.56
C GLY A 195 7.55 26.25 2.83
N GLU A 196 6.87 27.40 2.81
CA GLU A 196 5.95 27.84 3.86
C GLU A 196 4.60 27.14 3.70
N PHE A 197 3.96 26.79 4.82
CA PHE A 197 2.65 26.13 4.86
C PHE A 197 1.63 26.93 5.65
N MET A 198 0.38 26.83 5.20
CA MET A 198 -0.81 27.08 6.00
C MET A 198 -1.39 25.72 6.43
N ILE A 199 -1.29 25.43 7.72
CA ILE A 199 -1.86 24.24 8.35
C ILE A 199 -3.24 24.62 8.90
N VAL A 200 -4.28 23.90 8.48
CA VAL A 200 -5.67 24.12 8.88
C VAL A 200 -6.04 23.05 9.88
N ILE A 201 -6.26 23.45 11.13
CA ILE A 201 -6.71 22.57 12.21
C ILE A 201 -8.21 22.79 12.40
N ARG A 202 -9.01 21.81 11.97
CA ARG A 202 -10.46 21.78 12.10
C ARG A 202 -10.84 21.48 13.54
N THR A 203 -11.50 22.43 14.19
CA THR A 203 -11.84 22.29 15.61
C THR A 203 -12.98 21.31 15.85
N ASP A 204 -13.73 20.96 14.81
CA ASP A 204 -14.78 19.95 14.81
C ASP A 204 -14.27 18.53 14.45
N GLY A 205 -13.00 18.39 14.10
CA GLY A 205 -12.42 17.10 13.68
C GLY A 205 -12.86 16.63 12.29
N LEU A 206 -13.58 17.45 11.52
CA LEU A 206 -13.93 17.13 10.14
C LEU A 206 -12.70 17.06 9.25
N ASP A 207 -12.85 16.38 8.12
CA ASP A 207 -11.80 16.18 7.11
C ASP A 207 -10.46 15.72 7.71
N ASP A 208 -10.53 14.73 8.60
CA ASP A 208 -9.37 14.15 9.30
C ASP A 208 -8.66 15.11 10.26
N GLY A 209 -9.31 16.22 10.62
CA GLY A 209 -8.88 17.16 11.64
C GLY A 209 -7.82 18.16 11.16
N VAL A 210 -6.88 17.77 10.29
CA VAL A 210 -5.78 18.64 9.85
C VAL A 210 -5.57 18.58 8.34
N LYS A 211 -5.37 19.74 7.71
CA LYS A 211 -4.94 19.88 6.31
C LYS A 211 -3.70 20.74 6.17
N TRP A 212 -2.89 20.48 5.16
CA TRP A 212 -1.65 21.19 4.88
C TRP A 212 -1.67 21.80 3.49
N PHE A 213 -1.53 23.12 3.40
CA PHE A 213 -1.46 23.84 2.13
C PHE A 213 -0.13 24.56 1.99
N ASN A 214 0.68 24.13 1.02
CA ASN A 214 1.94 24.79 0.72
C ASN A 214 1.64 26.13 0.04
N SER A 215 2.10 27.19 0.68
CA SER A 215 1.89 28.58 0.28
C SER A 215 3.02 29.10 -0.62
N THR A 216 4.16 28.40 -0.66
CA THR A 216 5.30 28.77 -1.52
C THR A 216 5.21 28.12 -2.89
N ARG A 217 4.99 26.81 -2.95
CA ARG A 217 5.04 26.05 -4.21
C ARG A 217 4.25 24.75 -4.14
N ARG A 218 3.89 24.22 -5.31
CA ARG A 218 3.37 22.86 -5.46
C ARG A 218 4.21 22.12 -6.46
N VAL A 219 4.47 20.84 -6.20
CA VAL A 219 5.39 20.03 -7.01
C VAL A 219 4.64 18.89 -7.66
N ARG A 220 5.04 18.53 -8.89
CA ARG A 220 4.53 17.34 -9.57
C ARG A 220 5.37 16.14 -9.15
N THR A 221 4.77 15.20 -8.44
CA THR A 221 5.41 13.93 -8.05
C THR A 221 4.52 12.75 -8.46
N VAL A 222 4.00 11.98 -7.51
CA VAL A 222 3.01 10.91 -7.74
C VAL A 222 1.75 11.47 -8.39
N GLN A 223 1.35 12.67 -7.97
CA GLN A 223 0.27 13.43 -8.57
C GLN A 223 0.75 14.85 -8.90
N PRO A 224 0.12 15.55 -9.86
CA PRO A 224 0.40 16.96 -10.10
C PRO A 224 -0.10 17.81 -8.93
N GLY A 225 0.70 18.78 -8.52
CA GLY A 225 0.27 19.81 -7.56
C GLY A 225 0.31 19.38 -6.09
N MET A 226 1.18 18.44 -5.71
CA MET A 226 1.37 18.00 -4.33
C MET A 226 1.90 19.14 -3.45
N ASN A 227 1.42 19.23 -2.21
CA ASN A 227 1.84 20.25 -1.24
C ASN A 227 3.16 19.86 -0.53
N ALA A 228 3.37 18.55 -0.32
CA ALA A 228 4.59 17.95 0.24
C ALA A 228 4.68 16.48 -0.24
N PRO A 229 5.78 15.74 -0.01
CA PRO A 229 5.89 14.34 -0.45
C PRO A 229 4.69 13.46 -0.05
N ARG A 230 4.17 13.61 1.17
CA ARG A 230 3.03 12.86 1.72
C ARG A 230 1.74 13.69 1.87
N VAL A 231 1.64 14.83 1.18
CA VAL A 231 0.46 15.71 1.23
C VAL A 231 -0.08 15.97 -0.17
N TYR A 232 -1.32 15.51 -0.38
CA TYR A 232 -2.03 15.58 -1.65
C TYR A 232 -2.42 17.03 -2.03
N PRO A 233 -2.84 17.27 -3.29
CA PRO A 233 -3.15 18.63 -3.77
C PRO A 233 -4.31 19.32 -3.04
N ASP A 234 -5.24 18.53 -2.49
CA ASP A 234 -6.38 18.99 -1.68
C ASP A 234 -6.00 19.29 -0.22
N GLY A 235 -4.73 19.09 0.15
CA GLY A 235 -4.18 19.31 1.48
C GLY A 235 -4.35 18.14 2.43
N THR A 236 -4.98 17.05 1.98
CA THR A 236 -5.10 15.81 2.76
C THR A 236 -3.74 15.13 2.84
N ALA A 237 -3.36 14.65 4.02
CA ALA A 237 -2.12 13.92 4.20
C ALA A 237 -2.35 12.41 4.16
N CYS A 238 -1.33 11.67 3.71
CA CYS A 238 -1.32 10.21 3.81
C CYS A 238 -0.86 9.80 5.23
N ILE A 239 -1.74 9.97 6.22
CA ILE A 239 -1.45 9.93 7.67
C ILE A 239 -2.22 8.84 8.44
N ASP A 240 -2.14 7.58 8.03
CA ASP A 240 -2.90 6.53 8.74
C ASP A 240 -2.46 6.36 10.21
N GLU A 241 -1.20 6.65 10.54
CA GLU A 241 -0.61 6.37 11.86
C GLU A 241 -0.91 7.43 12.93
N ILE A 242 -0.96 8.72 12.57
CA ILE A 242 -1.08 9.82 13.54
C ILE A 242 -2.48 10.43 13.60
N LYS A 243 -3.39 10.00 12.72
CA LYS A 243 -4.72 10.60 12.58
C LYS A 243 -5.56 10.51 13.85
N GLU A 244 -5.56 9.36 14.52
CA GLU A 244 -6.31 9.19 15.77
C GLU A 244 -5.76 10.11 16.87
N THR A 245 -4.44 10.18 17.00
CA THR A 245 -3.76 11.08 17.94
C THR A 245 -4.10 12.55 17.68
N LEU A 246 -4.10 12.99 16.42
CA LEU A 246 -4.47 14.37 16.07
C LEU A 246 -5.91 14.68 16.48
N LEU A 247 -6.86 13.78 16.23
CA LEU A 247 -8.26 13.97 16.61
C LEU A 247 -8.45 14.02 18.14
N GLU A 248 -7.71 13.20 18.89
CA GLU A 248 -7.73 13.22 20.36
C GLU A 248 -7.19 14.55 20.91
N LEU A 249 -6.05 15.03 20.40
CA LEU A 249 -5.47 16.31 20.82
C LEU A 249 -6.39 17.50 20.48
N ILE A 250 -7.03 17.49 19.31
CA ILE A 250 -8.03 18.50 18.91
C ILE A 250 -9.22 18.49 19.89
N ALA A 251 -9.66 17.30 20.31
CA ALA A 251 -10.74 17.14 21.27
C ALA A 251 -10.36 17.66 22.68
N GLN A 252 -9.09 17.57 23.05
CA GLN A 252 -8.54 18.04 24.33
C GLN A 252 -8.10 19.52 24.33
N PHE A 253 -8.23 20.23 23.21
CA PHE A 253 -7.76 21.61 23.02
C PHE A 253 -6.24 21.77 23.13
N GLU A 254 -5.46 20.73 22.81
CA GLU A 254 -3.99 20.78 22.78
C GLU A 254 -3.50 21.12 21.35
N PHE A 255 -3.87 22.29 20.83
CA PHE A 255 -3.58 22.68 19.45
C PHE A 255 -2.11 22.97 19.21
N ALA A 256 -1.37 23.46 20.21
CA ALA A 256 0.08 23.64 20.12
C ALA A 256 0.77 22.31 19.76
N THR A 257 0.40 21.22 20.43
CA THR A 257 0.91 19.88 20.12
C THR A 257 0.43 19.38 18.75
N VAL A 258 -0.82 19.69 18.35
CA VAL A 258 -1.30 19.39 16.99
C VAL A 258 -0.44 20.09 15.93
N ALA A 259 -0.11 21.36 16.13
CA ALA A 259 0.74 22.13 15.21
C ALA A 259 2.16 21.56 15.14
N GLU A 260 2.75 21.23 16.29
CA GLU A 260 4.07 20.61 16.38
C GLU A 260 4.12 19.27 15.61
N LEU A 261 3.17 18.36 15.88
CA LEU A 261 3.06 17.09 15.16
C LEU A 261 2.83 17.29 13.67
N ALA A 262 2.02 18.28 13.29
CA ALA A 262 1.73 18.58 11.90
C ALA A 262 2.95 19.11 11.14
N ILE A 263 3.82 19.90 11.78
CA ILE A 263 5.09 20.37 11.22
C ILE A 263 6.07 19.19 11.14
N GLN A 264 6.22 18.42 12.23
CA GLN A 264 7.11 17.27 12.27
C GLN A 264 6.76 16.24 11.19
N PHE A 265 5.46 16.01 10.94
CA PHE A 265 4.99 15.11 9.91
C PHE A 265 5.51 15.47 8.51
N VAL A 266 5.47 16.75 8.12
CA VAL A 266 5.95 17.16 6.79
C VAL A 266 7.47 17.18 6.70
N GLU A 267 8.17 17.43 7.80
CA GLU A 267 9.64 17.44 7.83
C GLU A 267 10.27 16.05 7.95
N THR A 268 9.51 15.07 8.46
CA THR A 268 9.95 13.68 8.62
C THR A 268 9.51 12.83 7.43
N VAL A 269 10.46 12.61 6.53
CA VAL A 269 10.23 11.82 5.31
C VAL A 269 10.78 10.41 5.49
N GLY A 270 9.90 9.42 5.42
CA GLY A 270 10.22 8.00 5.61
C GLY A 270 10.74 7.30 4.36
N GLU A 271 11.00 6.00 4.45
CA GLU A 271 11.38 5.17 3.30
C GLU A 271 10.15 4.57 2.61
N ASP A 272 9.24 5.42 2.13
CA ASP A 272 8.02 5.00 1.44
C ASP A 272 7.98 5.44 -0.03
N ASP A 273 7.01 4.91 -0.76
CA ASP A 273 6.84 5.15 -2.19
C ASP A 273 6.52 6.61 -2.57
N MET A 274 6.00 7.41 -1.65
CA MET A 274 5.73 8.83 -1.86
C MET A 274 6.97 9.67 -1.52
N SER A 275 7.66 9.28 -0.46
CA SER A 275 8.84 9.93 0.10
C SER A 275 10.05 9.90 -0.83
N LYS A 276 10.17 8.90 -1.72
CA LYS A 276 11.23 8.83 -2.75
C LYS A 276 11.27 10.03 -3.71
N PHE A 277 10.18 10.79 -3.81
CA PHE A 277 10.07 11.97 -4.68
C PHE A 277 10.47 13.28 -4.00
N ILE A 278 11.03 13.24 -2.78
CA ILE A 278 11.55 14.43 -2.11
C ILE A 278 12.64 15.14 -2.92
N ASP A 279 13.36 14.41 -3.78
CA ASP A 279 14.34 14.93 -4.73
C ASP A 279 13.78 16.00 -5.69
N LYS A 280 12.44 16.05 -5.87
CA LYS A 280 11.76 17.05 -6.69
C LYS A 280 11.63 18.41 -6.00
N TRP A 281 11.80 18.48 -4.69
CA TRP A 281 11.90 19.75 -3.98
C TRP A 281 13.35 20.27 -4.06
N PRO A 282 13.54 21.60 -4.17
CA PRO A 282 14.87 22.18 -4.24
C PRO A 282 15.66 21.86 -2.97
N LEU A 283 16.99 21.78 -3.12
CA LEU A 283 17.87 21.70 -1.95
C LEU A 283 17.72 22.96 -1.11
N ALA A 284 17.65 22.78 0.20
CA ALA A 284 17.68 23.88 1.14
C ALA A 284 19.02 24.61 1.02
N ARG A 285 18.98 25.94 1.08
CA ARG A 285 20.21 26.74 1.13
C ARG A 285 20.94 26.41 2.44
N ALA A 286 22.27 26.27 2.35
CA ALA A 286 23.14 26.03 3.48
C ALA A 286 23.10 27.21 4.47
#